data_AF-A0A2J8UZA7-F1
#
_entry.id   AF-A0A2J8UZA7-F1
#
_cell.length_a   1.000
_cell.length_b   1.000
_cell.length_c   1.000
_cell.angle_alpha   90.00
_cell.angle_beta   90.00
_cell.angle_gamma   90.00
#
_symmetry.space_group_name_H-M   'P 1'
#
loop_
_entity.id
_entity.type
_entity.pdbx_description
1 polymer ?
#
loop_
_entity_poly.entity_id
_entity_poly.type
_entity_poly.pdbx_seq_one_letter_code
_entity_poly.pdbx_strand_id
1 'polypeptide(L)'
;FVSSLIYNWEGEYFWTALQDLNSTGSFRWLSGDEVMYTHWNRDQPGYSRGGCVALATGSAMGLWEVKNCTSFRARYICRQSLGTPVTPELPGPDPTPSLTGSCPQGWASDPKLRYCYKVFSSERLQDKKSWVQAQGACQELGAQLLSLASYEEEHF
;
A
#
# COMPACT_ATOMS: atom_id res chain seq x y z
N PHE A 1 14.76 2.76 13.37
CA PHE A 1 15.23 1.63 14.19
C PHE A 1 15.76 0.49 13.34
N VAL A 2 14.98 -0.15 12.46
CA VAL A 2 15.49 -1.28 11.66
C VAL A 2 16.70 -0.88 10.80
N SER A 3 16.67 0.28 10.14
CA SER A 3 17.80 0.78 9.33
C SER A 3 19.11 0.90 10.11
N SER A 4 19.06 1.26 11.41
CA SER A 4 20.28 1.36 12.23
C SER A 4 20.86 0.00 12.62
N LEU A 5 20.03 -1.06 12.67
CA LEU A 5 20.51 -2.42 12.94
C LEU A 5 21.25 -3.01 11.72
N ILE A 6 20.85 -2.62 10.51
CA ILE A 6 21.41 -3.13 9.26
C ILE A 6 22.49 -2.24 8.65
N TYR A 7 22.82 -1.11 9.28
CA TYR A 7 23.71 -0.09 8.72
C TYR A 7 25.10 -0.61 8.32
N ASN A 8 25.69 -1.52 9.12
CA ASN A 8 27.03 -2.06 8.88
C ASN A 8 27.09 -3.26 7.89
N TRP A 9 25.96 -3.62 7.27
CA TRP A 9 25.85 -4.80 6.42
C TRP A 9 25.81 -4.41 4.94
N GLU A 10 26.80 -3.65 4.49
CA GLU A 10 26.84 -3.15 3.11
C GLU A 10 26.88 -4.30 2.08
N GLY A 11 26.05 -4.19 1.04
CA GLY A 11 25.93 -5.20 -0.02
C GLY A 11 25.02 -6.39 0.34
N GLU A 12 24.50 -6.44 1.56
CA GLU A 12 23.58 -7.49 2.02
C GLU A 12 22.11 -7.08 1.84
N TYR A 13 21.22 -8.06 1.92
CA TYR A 13 19.78 -7.86 1.95
C TYR A 13 19.17 -8.55 3.15
N PHE A 14 18.03 -8.05 3.60
CA PHE A 14 17.29 -8.60 4.72
C PHE A 14 15.83 -8.83 4.37
N TRP A 15 15.41 -10.10 4.33
CA TRP A 15 14.03 -10.49 4.19
C TRP A 15 13.16 -9.88 5.29
N THR A 16 12.02 -9.39 4.84
CA THR A 16 10.87 -9.07 5.68
C THR A 16 9.82 -10.17 5.55
N ALA A 17 8.72 -10.04 6.29
CA ALA A 17 7.60 -10.96 6.21
C ALA A 17 6.53 -10.52 5.17
N LEU A 18 6.79 -9.46 4.38
CA LEU A 18 5.87 -8.91 3.38
C LEU A 18 6.05 -9.63 2.05
N GLN A 19 4.96 -10.10 1.44
CA GLN A 19 5.00 -10.86 0.20
C GLN A 19 3.72 -10.75 -0.63
N ASP A 20 3.86 -10.99 -1.92
CA ASP A 20 2.78 -11.26 -2.87
C ASP A 20 3.13 -12.53 -3.67
N LEU A 21 2.72 -13.70 -3.17
CA LEU A 21 3.04 -14.97 -3.81
C LEU A 21 2.20 -15.24 -5.06
N ASN A 22 1.03 -14.61 -5.18
CA ASN A 22 0.08 -14.86 -6.26
C ASN A 22 0.22 -13.86 -7.41
N SER A 23 1.16 -12.91 -7.31
CA SER A 23 1.37 -11.85 -8.29
C SER A 23 0.09 -11.05 -8.56
N THR A 24 -0.69 -10.79 -7.51
CA THR A 24 -1.92 -10.00 -7.62
C THR A 24 -1.65 -8.50 -7.57
N GLY A 25 -0.41 -8.09 -7.25
CA GLY A 25 -0.05 -6.70 -6.98
C GLY A 25 -0.34 -6.26 -5.54
N SER A 26 -0.99 -7.12 -4.74
CA SER A 26 -1.35 -6.84 -3.35
C SER A 26 -0.42 -7.59 -2.38
N PHE A 27 0.42 -6.83 -1.69
CA PHE A 27 1.37 -7.35 -0.71
C PHE A 27 0.74 -7.48 0.67
N ARG A 28 1.02 -8.58 1.37
CA ARG A 28 0.50 -8.85 2.72
C ARG A 28 1.59 -9.32 3.67
N TRP A 29 1.50 -8.91 4.94
CA TRP A 29 2.37 -9.43 5.98
C TRP A 29 1.99 -10.88 6.33
N LEU A 30 2.97 -11.74 6.52
CA LEU A 30 2.76 -13.11 7.02
C LEU A 30 2.04 -13.17 8.37
N SER A 31 2.14 -12.11 9.20
CA SER A 31 1.42 -12.01 10.47
C SER A 31 -0.09 -11.79 10.30
N GLY A 32 -0.55 -11.37 9.13
CA GLY A 32 -1.93 -10.93 8.88
C GLY A 32 -2.19 -9.48 9.26
N ASP A 33 -1.18 -8.76 9.77
CA ASP A 33 -1.28 -7.31 10.03
C ASP A 33 -1.52 -6.53 8.72
N GLU A 34 -2.25 -5.42 8.82
CA GLU A 34 -2.47 -4.52 7.69
C GLU A 34 -1.19 -3.78 7.27
N VAL A 35 -1.03 -3.53 5.97
CA VAL A 35 0.12 -2.79 5.43
C VAL A 35 -0.14 -1.28 5.55
N MET A 36 0.15 -0.73 6.72
CA MET A 36 -0.07 0.69 7.03
C MET A 36 1.09 1.61 6.59
N TYR A 37 2.23 1.05 6.23
CA TYR A 37 3.44 1.79 5.85
C TYR A 37 4.14 1.07 4.71
N THR A 38 4.64 1.83 3.75
CA THR A 38 5.49 1.34 2.66
C THR A 38 6.69 2.25 2.45
N HIS A 39 7.84 1.68 2.07
CA HIS A 39 9.07 2.42 1.82
C HIS A 39 9.84 1.81 0.64
N TRP A 40 9.14 1.73 -0.49
CA TRP A 40 9.65 1.15 -1.72
C TRP A 40 10.88 1.89 -2.23
N ASN A 41 11.85 1.14 -2.76
CA ASN A 41 12.92 1.73 -3.55
C ASN A 41 12.36 2.28 -4.87
N ARG A 42 13.16 3.08 -5.57
CA ARG A 42 12.82 3.60 -6.89
C ARG A 42 12.37 2.47 -7.81
N ASP A 43 11.26 2.70 -8.50
CA ASP A 43 10.65 1.78 -9.47
C ASP A 43 10.19 0.42 -8.88
N GLN A 44 10.05 0.31 -7.55
CA GLN A 44 9.48 -0.84 -6.84
C GLN A 44 8.02 -0.55 -6.40
N PRO A 45 7.16 -1.58 -6.25
CA PRO A 45 7.38 -3.00 -6.54
C PRO A 45 7.41 -3.35 -8.05
N GLY A 46 7.23 -2.34 -8.92
CA GLY A 46 7.12 -2.51 -10.37
C GLY A 46 5.72 -3.01 -10.79
N TYR A 47 5.50 -3.18 -12.09
CA TYR A 47 4.16 -3.45 -12.65
C TYR A 47 3.73 -4.94 -12.66
N SER A 48 4.63 -5.90 -12.44
CA SER A 48 4.33 -7.31 -12.79
C SER A 48 5.18 -8.35 -12.06
N ARG A 49 5.60 -8.07 -10.82
CA ARG A 49 6.38 -9.02 -10.03
C ARG A 49 5.77 -9.17 -8.65
N GLY A 50 4.96 -10.21 -8.49
CA GLY A 50 4.83 -10.83 -7.18
C GLY A 50 6.19 -11.31 -6.69
N GLY A 51 6.33 -11.52 -5.39
CA GLY A 51 7.56 -11.95 -4.79
C GLY A 51 7.61 -11.66 -3.30
N CYS A 52 8.82 -11.74 -2.76
CA CYS A 52 9.10 -11.50 -1.36
C CYS A 52 9.86 -10.18 -1.23
N VAL A 53 9.58 -9.44 -0.16
CA VAL A 53 10.16 -8.11 0.04
C VAL A 53 11.40 -8.20 0.92
N ALA A 54 12.51 -7.66 0.40
CA ALA A 54 13.76 -7.53 1.13
C ALA A 54 14.13 -6.05 1.31
N LEU A 55 14.77 -5.73 2.43
CA LEU A 55 15.40 -4.44 2.69
C LEU A 55 16.79 -4.41 2.05
N ALA A 56 17.05 -3.37 1.27
CA ALA A 56 18.38 -3.07 0.75
C ALA A 56 19.26 -2.38 1.81
N THR A 57 20.58 -2.51 1.65
CA THR A 57 21.61 -1.87 2.48
C THR A 57 22.48 -0.94 1.62
N GLY A 58 23.52 -0.33 2.22
CA GLY A 58 24.41 0.59 1.51
C GLY A 58 23.68 1.86 1.07
N SER A 59 23.80 2.23 -0.20
CA SER A 59 23.20 3.48 -0.73
C SER A 59 21.67 3.49 -0.74
N ALA A 60 21.02 2.32 -0.70
CA ALA A 60 19.56 2.16 -0.69
C ALA A 60 19.03 1.71 0.68
N MET A 61 19.72 2.08 1.75
CA MET A 61 19.47 1.57 3.10
C MET A 61 18.01 1.69 3.56
N GLY A 62 17.42 0.56 3.91
CA GLY A 62 16.06 0.49 4.45
C GLY A 62 14.96 0.69 3.41
N LEU A 63 15.30 0.85 2.14
CA LEU A 63 14.35 0.83 1.03
C LEU A 63 14.00 -0.61 0.65
N TRP A 64 12.76 -0.79 0.21
CA TRP A 64 12.17 -2.11 -0.01
C TRP A 64 12.25 -2.50 -1.48
N GLU A 65 12.67 -3.72 -1.74
CA GLU A 65 12.76 -4.29 -3.08
C GLU A 65 12.08 -5.65 -3.14
N VAL A 66 11.39 -5.91 -4.24
CA VAL A 66 10.81 -7.22 -4.53
C VAL A 66 11.88 -8.12 -5.13
N LYS A 67 12.07 -9.29 -4.52
CA LYS A 67 13.02 -10.31 -4.94
C LYS A 67 12.31 -11.64 -5.11
N ASN A 68 12.92 -12.53 -5.90
CA ASN A 68 12.42 -13.89 -6.07
C ASN A 68 12.57 -14.66 -4.75
N CYS A 69 11.45 -15.17 -4.22
CA CYS A 69 11.40 -15.82 -2.92
C CYS A 69 12.29 -17.08 -2.80
N THR A 70 12.56 -17.78 -3.92
CA THR A 70 13.23 -19.09 -3.89
C THR A 70 14.69 -19.02 -4.36
N SER A 71 15.00 -18.18 -5.35
CA SER A 71 16.34 -18.10 -5.93
C SER A 71 17.22 -17.02 -5.30
N PHE A 72 16.62 -15.96 -4.73
CA PHE A 72 17.38 -14.88 -4.10
C PHE A 72 17.78 -15.26 -2.67
N ARG A 73 19.01 -14.95 -2.28
CA ARG A 73 19.51 -15.19 -0.92
C ARG A 73 19.64 -13.88 -0.19
N ALA A 74 19.07 -13.84 1.02
CA ALA A 74 19.16 -12.70 1.92
C ALA A 74 19.15 -13.21 3.37
N ARG A 75 19.61 -12.38 4.29
CA ARG A 75 19.41 -12.57 5.74
C ARG A 75 17.95 -12.31 6.07
N TYR A 76 17.52 -12.48 7.32
CA TYR A 76 16.15 -12.18 7.72
C TYR A 76 16.11 -11.39 9.03
N ILE A 77 15.07 -10.59 9.20
CA ILE A 77 14.81 -9.83 10.44
C ILE A 77 13.50 -10.34 11.03
N CYS A 78 13.56 -10.79 12.28
CA CYS A 78 12.38 -11.19 13.04
C CYS A 78 11.93 -10.05 13.96
N ARG A 79 10.62 -9.91 14.12
CA ARG A 79 9.99 -9.10 15.16
C ARG A 79 9.44 -10.03 16.23
N GLN A 80 9.76 -9.76 17.50
CA GLN A 80 9.17 -10.46 18.64
C GLN A 80 8.52 -9.42 19.57
N SER A 81 7.26 -9.67 19.94
CA SER A 81 6.55 -8.84 20.92
C SER A 81 6.96 -9.25 22.33
N LEU A 82 7.51 -8.33 23.13
CA LEU A 82 8.00 -8.59 24.49
C LEU A 82 6.89 -8.57 25.57
N GLY A 83 5.63 -8.76 25.17
CA GLY A 83 4.52 -8.99 26.10
C GLY A 83 4.02 -7.78 26.92
N THR A 84 4.60 -6.59 26.77
CA THR A 84 4.04 -5.36 27.36
C THR A 84 3.34 -4.55 26.28
N PRO A 85 2.01 -4.38 26.34
CA PRO A 85 1.33 -3.41 25.50
C PRO A 85 1.63 -2.03 26.09
N VAL A 86 2.75 -1.43 25.68
CA VAL A 86 2.70 0.01 25.44
C VAL A 86 2.03 0.14 24.10
N THR A 87 0.73 -0.13 24.05
CA THR A 87 -0.10 0.52 23.05
C THR A 87 -0.15 1.96 23.54
N PRO A 88 0.50 2.94 22.86
CA PRO A 88 -0.15 4.24 22.83
C PRO A 88 -1.61 3.94 22.49
N GLU A 89 -2.57 4.54 23.19
CA GLU A 89 -3.96 4.50 22.74
C GLU A 89 -3.94 4.80 21.24
N LEU A 90 -4.16 3.75 20.44
CA LEU A 90 -4.29 3.94 19.01
C LEU A 90 -5.46 4.91 18.90
N PRO A 91 -5.36 5.98 18.07
CA PRO A 91 -6.52 6.80 17.82
C PRO A 91 -7.69 5.87 17.53
N GLY A 92 -8.84 6.14 18.15
CA GLY A 92 -10.02 5.29 18.00
C GLY A 92 -10.23 4.99 16.51
N PRO A 93 -10.56 3.74 16.15
CA PRO A 93 -10.62 3.35 14.75
C PRO A 93 -11.51 4.34 14.00
N ASP A 94 -11.01 4.89 12.90
CA ASP A 94 -11.85 5.68 12.01
C ASP A 94 -13.05 4.81 11.63
N PRO A 95 -14.27 5.36 11.66
CA PRO A 95 -15.48 4.57 11.42
C PRO A 95 -15.37 3.93 10.05
N THR A 96 -15.27 2.61 10.02
CA THR A 96 -15.21 1.87 8.77
C THR A 96 -16.54 2.05 8.05
N PRO A 97 -16.56 2.57 6.79
CA PRO A 97 -17.80 2.76 6.07
C PRO A 97 -18.57 1.45 5.92
N SER A 98 -19.90 1.55 6.05
CA SER A 98 -20.79 0.39 5.95
C SER A 98 -20.81 -0.17 4.54
N LEU A 99 -20.76 -1.49 4.41
CA LEU A 99 -20.97 -2.21 3.14
C LEU A 99 -22.43 -2.13 2.65
N THR A 100 -23.38 -1.73 3.51
CA THR A 100 -24.81 -1.66 3.16
C THR A 100 -25.28 -0.24 2.83
N GLY A 101 -24.37 0.74 2.79
CA GLY A 101 -24.71 2.11 2.43
C GLY A 101 -25.09 2.25 0.96
N SER A 102 -26.07 3.11 0.66
CA SER A 102 -26.35 3.53 -0.72
C SER A 102 -25.48 4.72 -1.11
N CYS A 103 -25.04 4.75 -2.37
CA CYS A 103 -24.26 5.88 -2.88
C CYS A 103 -25.14 7.09 -3.22
N PRO A 104 -24.62 8.33 -3.03
CA PRO A 104 -25.29 9.54 -3.49
C PRO A 104 -25.52 9.53 -5.01
N GLN A 105 -26.45 10.35 -5.48
CA GLN A 105 -26.78 10.41 -6.91
C GLN A 105 -25.55 10.70 -7.78
N GLY A 106 -25.35 9.87 -8.81
CA GLY A 106 -24.23 10.00 -9.75
C GLY A 106 -22.89 9.48 -9.22
N TRP A 107 -22.90 8.74 -8.12
CA TRP A 107 -21.80 7.91 -7.62
C TRP A 107 -22.17 6.43 -7.76
N ALA A 108 -21.18 5.56 -7.92
CA ALA A 108 -21.36 4.12 -8.08
C ALA A 108 -20.46 3.33 -7.12
N SER A 109 -20.87 2.11 -6.78
CA SER A 109 -20.08 1.15 -5.99
C SER A 109 -20.55 -0.27 -6.28
N ASP A 110 -19.79 -1.26 -5.82
CA ASP A 110 -20.15 -2.68 -5.83
C ASP A 110 -20.50 -3.15 -4.40
N PRO A 111 -21.40 -4.13 -4.20
CA PRO A 111 -21.72 -4.67 -2.87
C PRO A 111 -20.52 -5.17 -2.05
N LYS A 112 -19.37 -5.44 -2.69
CA LYS A 112 -18.12 -5.82 -2.03
C LYS A 112 -17.26 -4.63 -1.60
N LEU A 113 -17.57 -3.42 -2.08
CA LEU A 113 -16.81 -2.20 -1.82
C LEU A 113 -17.49 -1.34 -0.76
N ARG A 114 -16.65 -0.62 0.00
CA ARG A 114 -17.09 0.25 1.10
C ARG A 114 -17.22 1.72 0.69
N TYR A 115 -16.63 2.09 -0.45
CA TYR A 115 -16.56 3.46 -0.92
C TYR A 115 -17.40 3.65 -2.17
N CYS A 116 -17.83 4.88 -2.40
CA CYS A 116 -18.52 5.29 -3.61
C CYS A 116 -17.54 6.03 -4.52
N TYR A 117 -17.62 5.77 -5.81
CA TYR A 117 -16.73 6.30 -6.82
C TYR A 117 -17.49 7.12 -7.85
N LYS A 118 -16.84 8.15 -8.39
CA LYS A 118 -17.40 9.01 -9.43
C LYS A 118 -16.35 9.28 -10.49
N VAL A 119 -16.65 8.89 -11.72
CA VAL A 119 -15.76 9.07 -12.87
C VAL A 119 -16.21 10.30 -13.65
N PHE A 120 -15.25 11.16 -13.97
CA PHE A 120 -15.46 12.32 -14.83
C PHE A 120 -14.85 12.07 -16.21
N SER A 121 -15.72 11.98 -17.22
CA SER A 121 -15.31 11.92 -18.63
C SER A 121 -15.43 13.31 -19.24
N SER A 122 -14.39 13.79 -19.93
CA SER A 122 -14.53 14.86 -20.90
C SER A 122 -13.94 14.42 -22.24
N GLU A 123 -14.71 14.67 -23.31
CA GLU A 123 -14.30 14.45 -24.69
C GLU A 123 -13.27 15.49 -25.18
N ARG A 124 -13.14 16.62 -24.49
CA ARG A 124 -12.19 17.69 -24.87
C ARG A 124 -11.00 17.69 -23.93
N LEU A 125 -9.80 17.68 -24.51
CA LEU A 125 -8.54 17.78 -23.75
C LEU A 125 -8.47 19.05 -22.89
N GLN A 126 -9.13 20.14 -23.31
CA GLN A 126 -9.12 21.43 -22.59
C GLN A 126 -9.88 21.40 -21.27
N ASP A 127 -10.80 20.45 -21.08
CA ASP A 127 -11.55 20.29 -19.83
C ASP A 127 -10.85 19.33 -18.86
N LYS A 128 -9.75 18.68 -19.29
CA LYS A 128 -8.94 17.84 -18.41
C LYS A 128 -8.20 18.72 -17.41
N LYS A 129 -8.17 18.26 -16.17
CA LYS A 129 -7.52 18.94 -15.05
C LYS A 129 -6.13 18.35 -14.83
N SER A 130 -5.19 19.18 -14.36
CA SER A 130 -3.95 18.67 -13.75
C SER A 130 -4.27 17.88 -12.47
N TRP A 131 -3.31 17.08 -11.99
CA TRP A 131 -3.51 16.26 -10.79
C TRP A 131 -3.98 17.08 -9.58
N VAL A 132 -3.35 18.23 -9.33
CA VAL A 132 -3.71 19.13 -8.22
C VAL A 132 -5.11 19.72 -8.39
N GLN A 133 -5.47 20.11 -9.62
CA GLN A 133 -6.81 20.63 -9.91
C GLN A 133 -7.90 19.56 -9.79
N ALA A 134 -7.60 18.31 -10.17
CA ALA A 134 -8.51 17.20 -10.02
C ALA A 134 -8.72 16.86 -8.54
N GLN A 135 -7.64 16.84 -7.75
CA GLN A 135 -7.69 16.70 -6.29
C GLN A 135 -8.56 17.77 -5.64
N GLY A 136 -8.37 19.05 -5.99
CA GLY A 136 -9.21 20.13 -5.49
C GLY A 136 -10.68 19.96 -5.86
N ALA A 137 -10.98 19.57 -7.10
CA ALA A 137 -12.35 19.32 -7.55
C ALA A 137 -13.03 18.14 -6.81
N CYS A 138 -12.28 17.06 -6.52
CA CYS A 138 -12.78 15.97 -5.69
C CYS A 138 -13.06 16.46 -4.25
N GLN A 139 -12.21 17.31 -3.69
CA GLN A 139 -12.39 17.88 -2.34
C GLN A 139 -13.60 18.81 -2.25
N GLU A 140 -13.88 19.61 -3.28
CA GLU A 140 -15.09 20.45 -3.37
C GLU A 140 -16.38 19.62 -3.32
N LEU A 141 -16.33 18.36 -3.74
CA LEU A 141 -17.44 17.40 -3.66
C LEU A 141 -17.47 16.61 -2.35
N GLY A 142 -16.61 16.93 -1.38
CA GLY A 142 -16.47 16.21 -0.12
C GLY A 142 -15.78 14.85 -0.25
N ALA A 143 -15.00 14.64 -1.32
CA ALA A 143 -14.29 13.40 -1.61
C ALA A 143 -12.78 13.63 -1.75
N GLN A 144 -12.05 12.59 -2.14
CA GLN A 144 -10.62 12.62 -2.46
C GLN A 144 -10.41 12.00 -3.85
N LEU A 145 -9.24 12.20 -4.47
CA LEU A 145 -8.87 11.38 -5.63
C LEU A 145 -8.85 9.90 -5.24
N LEU A 146 -9.22 9.05 -6.20
CA LEU A 146 -9.24 7.59 -6.05
C LEU A 146 -7.88 7.07 -5.57
N SER A 147 -7.90 6.36 -4.45
CA SER A 147 -6.85 5.44 -4.02
C SER A 147 -7.33 4.02 -4.25
N LEU A 148 -6.46 3.12 -4.71
CA LEU A 148 -6.76 1.71 -4.87
C LEU A 148 -6.01 0.91 -3.80
N ALA A 149 -6.75 0.26 -2.90
CA ALA A 149 -6.21 -0.49 -1.78
C ALA A 149 -6.34 -2.01 -1.94
N SER A 150 -7.20 -2.48 -2.85
CA SER A 150 -7.37 -3.91 -3.12
C SER A 150 -7.53 -4.24 -4.60
N TYR A 151 -7.30 -5.51 -4.92
CA TYR A 151 -7.53 -6.05 -6.26
C TYR A 151 -8.99 -5.88 -6.69
N GLU A 152 -9.94 -6.08 -5.78
CA GLU A 152 -11.36 -5.91 -6.04
C GLU A 152 -11.72 -4.46 -6.38
N GLU A 153 -11.07 -3.50 -5.72
CA GLU A 153 -11.29 -2.07 -5.98
C GLU A 153 -10.72 -1.65 -7.33
N GLU A 154 -9.58 -2.20 -7.74
CA GLU A 154 -8.98 -1.95 -9.05
C GLU A 154 -9.80 -2.49 -10.22
N HIS A 155 -10.52 -3.60 -10.01
CA HIS A 155 -11.30 -4.29 -11.05
C HIS A 155 -12.77 -3.86 -11.12
N PHE A 156 -13.18 -2.90 -10.30
CA PHE A 156 -14.50 -2.28 -10.33
C PHE A 156 -14.62 -1.22 -11.42
#